data_AF-A0A2E6TRC9-F1
#
_entry.id   AF-A0A2E6TRC9-F1
#
_cell.length_a   1.000
_cell.length_b   1.000
_cell.length_c   1.000
_cell.angle_alpha   90.00
_cell.angle_beta   90.00
_cell.angle_gamma   90.00
#
_symmetry.space_group_name_H-M   'P 1'
#
loop_
_entity.id
_entity.type
_entity.pdbx_description
1 polymer ?
#
loop_
_entity_poly.entity_id
_entity_poly.type
_entity_poly.pdbx_seq_one_letter_code
_entity_poly.pdbx_strand_id
1 'polypeptide(L)'
;MKLRFITIITTALLAVFAGTAEPLALFKAHCVKCHGKDGKVKGKVNLLELNSAKALAAKPELLETLIGVLEDRAMPPKDEPALKEADRTQAVARLREMLASAAKEQAFLPTPMRRMNRFQYNNAVVDLLELDRDIFQMNER
;
A
#
# COMPACT_ATOMS: atom_id res chain seq x y z
N MET A 1 -63.52 -5.40 -20.46
CA MET A 1 -63.20 -6.10 -19.20
C MET A 1 -61.69 -6.12 -19.04
N LYS A 2 -61.17 -5.28 -18.13
CA LYS A 2 -59.86 -5.27 -17.42
C LYS A 2 -58.65 -5.90 -18.15
N LEU A 3 -57.78 -5.09 -18.76
CA LEU A 3 -56.53 -4.54 -18.19
C LEU A 3 -55.55 -5.61 -17.68
N ARG A 4 -54.34 -5.64 -18.24
CA ARG A 4 -53.08 -5.65 -17.47
C ARG A 4 -51.85 -5.51 -18.39
N PHE A 5 -51.36 -4.27 -18.43
CA PHE A 5 -49.98 -3.92 -18.77
C PHE A 5 -49.01 -4.74 -17.92
N ILE A 6 -48.07 -5.44 -18.55
CA ILE A 6 -46.87 -5.93 -17.86
C ILE A 6 -45.74 -5.00 -18.31
N THR A 7 -45.57 -3.93 -17.54
CA THR A 7 -44.41 -3.05 -17.58
C THR A 7 -43.22 -3.87 -17.08
N ILE A 8 -42.30 -4.22 -17.97
CA ILE A 8 -41.00 -4.77 -17.57
C ILE A 8 -40.25 -3.62 -16.90
N ILE A 9 -40.29 -3.60 -15.57
CA ILE A 9 -39.45 -2.71 -14.76
C ILE A 9 -38.03 -3.18 -14.99
N THR A 10 -37.31 -2.50 -15.88
CA THR A 10 -35.87 -2.49 -15.91
C THR A 10 -35.40 -1.91 -14.59
N THR A 11 -35.13 -2.78 -13.62
CA THR A 11 -34.42 -2.40 -12.41
C THR A 11 -33.04 -1.92 -12.82
N ALA A 12 -32.92 -0.60 -12.96
CA ALA A 12 -31.66 0.10 -13.06
C ALA A 12 -30.78 -0.36 -11.91
N LEU A 13 -29.74 -1.12 -12.24
CA LEU A 13 -28.62 -1.34 -11.35
C LEU A 13 -27.93 0.02 -11.21
N LEU A 14 -28.35 0.79 -10.22
CA LEU A 14 -27.61 1.92 -9.70
C LEU A 14 -26.31 1.37 -9.15
N ALA A 15 -25.32 1.21 -10.02
CA ALA A 15 -23.93 1.19 -9.63
C ALA A 15 -23.69 2.53 -8.94
N VAL A 16 -23.63 2.50 -7.62
CA VAL A 16 -23.14 3.60 -6.81
C VAL A 16 -21.69 3.80 -7.23
N PHE A 17 -21.46 4.67 -8.21
CA PHE A 17 -20.14 5.24 -8.46
C PHE A 17 -19.88 6.24 -7.33
N ALA A 18 -19.62 5.70 -6.14
CA ALA A 18 -18.74 6.40 -5.22
C ALA A 18 -17.45 6.64 -5.99
N GLY A 19 -17.01 7.90 -6.10
CA GLY A 19 -15.73 8.24 -6.72
C GLY A 19 -14.62 7.46 -6.03
N THR A 20 -14.28 6.30 -6.59
CA THR A 20 -13.12 5.52 -6.20
C THR A 20 -11.96 6.19 -6.91
N ALA A 21 -11.18 6.98 -6.18
CA ALA A 21 -9.86 7.36 -6.66
C ALA A 21 -9.02 6.06 -6.69
N GLU A 22 -9.16 5.31 -7.77
CA GLU A 22 -8.23 4.24 -8.13
C GLU A 22 -6.83 4.85 -8.11
N PRO A 23 -5.84 4.25 -7.41
CA PRO A 23 -4.52 4.84 -7.26
C PRO A 23 -3.90 5.30 -8.59
N LEU A 24 -4.17 4.55 -9.67
CA LEU A 24 -3.72 4.90 -11.02
C LEU A 24 -4.35 6.18 -11.58
N ALA A 25 -5.64 6.44 -11.29
CA ALA A 25 -6.30 7.67 -11.71
C ALA A 25 -5.71 8.88 -10.98
N LEU A 26 -5.47 8.75 -9.68
CA LEU A 26 -4.80 9.77 -8.87
C LEU A 26 -3.38 10.03 -9.39
N PHE A 27 -2.62 8.98 -9.72
CA PHE A 27 -1.26 9.12 -10.24
C PHE A 27 -1.23 9.85 -11.58
N LYS A 28 -2.16 9.52 -12.48
CA LYS A 28 -2.29 10.21 -13.78
C LYS A 28 -2.64 11.70 -13.62
N ALA A 29 -3.44 12.05 -12.62
CA ALA A 29 -3.85 13.43 -12.37
C ALA A 29 -2.76 14.26 -11.67
N HIS A 30 -2.07 13.69 -10.67
CA HIS A 30 -1.25 14.47 -9.74
C HIS A 30 0.24 14.08 -9.68
N CYS A 31 0.61 12.88 -10.10
CA CYS A 31 1.95 12.34 -9.84
C CYS A 31 2.82 12.23 -11.10
N VAL A 32 2.24 11.84 -12.24
CA VAL A 32 3.00 11.58 -13.48
C VAL A 32 3.74 12.80 -14.03
N LYS A 33 3.30 14.03 -13.71
CA LYS A 33 3.99 15.28 -14.10
C LYS A 33 5.46 15.30 -13.68
N CYS A 34 5.79 14.72 -12.52
CA CYS A 34 7.14 14.65 -11.98
C CYS A 34 7.75 13.24 -12.00
N HIS A 35 6.90 12.21 -12.09
CA HIS A 35 7.27 10.80 -12.01
C HIS A 35 6.92 10.06 -13.32
N GLY A 36 7.35 10.59 -14.46
CA GLY A 36 7.35 9.90 -15.75
C GLY A 36 7.16 10.80 -16.97
N LYS A 37 6.24 11.78 -16.90
CA LYS A 37 5.89 12.65 -18.03
C LYS A 37 7.09 13.51 -18.46
N ASP A 38 7.21 13.74 -19.75
CA ASP A 38 8.29 14.53 -20.38
C ASP A 38 9.69 14.00 -20.04
N GLY A 39 9.83 12.70 -19.75
CA GLY A 39 11.09 12.07 -19.35
C GLY A 39 11.56 12.42 -17.93
N LYS A 40 10.75 13.16 -17.15
CA LYS A 40 11.09 13.53 -15.77
C LYS A 40 10.79 12.35 -14.85
N VAL A 41 11.82 11.74 -14.28
CA VAL A 41 11.69 10.60 -13.36
C VAL A 41 12.27 10.98 -11.99
N LYS A 42 11.58 11.87 -11.25
CA LYS A 42 12.02 12.24 -9.90
C LYS A 42 11.96 11.03 -8.97
N GLY A 43 12.90 10.93 -8.04
CA GLY A 43 12.98 9.84 -7.08
C GLY A 43 13.21 8.45 -7.70
N LYS A 44 13.64 8.37 -8.97
CA LYS A 44 13.79 7.10 -9.72
C LYS A 44 12.50 6.27 -9.84
N VAL A 45 11.35 6.91 -9.65
CA VAL A 45 10.02 6.28 -9.78
C VAL A 45 9.35 6.79 -11.05
N ASN A 46 9.05 5.87 -11.98
CA ASN A 46 8.25 6.15 -13.17
C ASN A 46 6.84 5.54 -13.02
N LEU A 47 5.87 6.38 -12.65
CA LEU A 47 4.47 5.99 -12.51
C LEU A 47 3.74 5.94 -13.85
N LEU A 48 4.33 6.49 -14.91
CA LEU A 48 3.73 6.47 -16.25
C LEU A 48 3.81 5.07 -16.89
N GLU A 49 4.83 4.28 -16.55
CA GLU A 49 4.99 2.89 -17.02
C GLU A 49 4.02 1.90 -16.33
N LEU A 50 3.33 2.34 -15.28
CA LEU A 50 2.37 1.51 -14.55
C LEU A 50 1.03 1.48 -15.30
N ASN A 51 0.92 0.55 -16.23
CA ASN A 51 -0.24 0.44 -17.13
C ASN A 51 -1.47 -0.22 -16.50
N SER A 52 -1.34 -0.85 -15.32
CA SER A 52 -2.44 -1.57 -14.66
C SER A 52 -2.25 -1.70 -13.15
N ALA A 53 -3.34 -1.96 -12.43
CA ALA A 53 -3.30 -2.15 -10.98
C ALA A 53 -2.50 -3.41 -10.62
N LYS A 54 -2.56 -4.44 -11.48
CA LYS A 54 -1.74 -5.65 -11.35
C LYS A 54 -0.24 -5.36 -11.47
N ALA A 55 0.16 -4.49 -12.41
CA ALA A 55 1.56 -4.10 -12.56
C ALA A 55 2.09 -3.34 -11.34
N LEU A 56 1.24 -2.55 -10.68
CA LEU A 56 1.56 -1.90 -9.41
C LEU A 56 1.59 -2.90 -8.25
N ALA A 57 0.61 -3.80 -8.17
CA ALA A 57 0.53 -4.84 -7.13
C ALA A 57 1.73 -5.79 -7.14
N ALA A 58 2.32 -6.04 -8.32
CA ALA A 58 3.54 -6.83 -8.47
C ALA A 58 4.82 -6.15 -7.93
N LYS A 59 4.73 -4.93 -7.40
CA LYS A 59 5.86 -4.14 -6.87
C LYS A 59 5.63 -3.72 -5.41
N PRO A 60 5.74 -4.64 -4.43
CA PRO A 60 5.44 -4.36 -3.02
C PRO A 60 6.31 -3.25 -2.41
N GLU A 61 7.60 -3.22 -2.72
CA GLU A 61 8.52 -2.15 -2.25
C GLU A 61 8.08 -0.75 -2.74
N LEU A 62 7.54 -0.68 -3.96
CA LEU A 62 7.00 0.57 -4.50
C LEU A 62 5.71 0.97 -3.79
N LEU A 63 4.83 0.01 -3.46
CA LEU A 63 3.63 0.27 -2.68
C LEU A 63 3.97 0.85 -1.31
N GLU A 64 4.92 0.25 -0.60
CA GLU A 64 5.40 0.75 0.70
C GLU A 64 5.95 2.17 0.59
N THR A 65 6.79 2.41 -0.41
CA THR A 65 7.34 3.75 -0.67
C THR A 65 6.23 4.78 -0.91
N LEU A 66 5.24 4.44 -1.75
CA LEU A 66 4.11 5.32 -2.07
C LEU A 66 3.22 5.60 -0.85
N ILE A 67 2.99 4.59 0.00
CA ILE A 67 2.27 4.76 1.26
C ILE A 67 3.02 5.75 2.15
N GLY A 68 4.32 5.52 2.38
CA GLY A 68 5.14 6.37 3.25
C GLY A 68 5.14 7.83 2.80
N VAL A 69 5.45 8.12 1.53
CA VAL A 69 5.51 9.52 1.05
C VAL A 69 4.16 10.24 1.08
N LEU A 70 3.04 9.50 0.98
CA LEU A 70 1.70 10.08 1.08
C LEU A 70 1.28 10.29 2.55
N GLU A 71 1.64 9.39 3.45
CA GLU A 71 1.38 9.54 4.89
C GLU A 71 2.21 10.69 5.48
N ASP A 72 3.48 10.78 5.09
CA ASP A 72 4.41 11.84 5.51
C ASP A 72 4.11 13.19 4.85
N ARG A 73 3.16 13.25 3.91
CA ARG A 73 2.84 14.44 3.12
C ARG A 73 4.06 15.01 2.38
N ALA A 74 5.04 14.16 2.08
CA ALA A 74 6.23 14.52 1.32
C ALA A 74 5.91 14.74 -0.17
N MET A 75 4.80 14.16 -0.64
CA MET A 75 4.25 14.38 -1.98
C MET A 75 2.80 14.87 -1.91
N PRO A 76 2.40 15.81 -2.79
CA PRO A 76 3.19 16.48 -3.84
C PRO A 76 4.25 17.47 -3.29
N PRO A 77 5.27 17.85 -4.08
CA PRO A 77 6.27 18.82 -3.64
C PRO A 77 5.64 20.20 -3.39
N LYS A 78 6.32 21.06 -2.62
CA LYS A 78 5.82 22.38 -2.19
C LYS A 78 5.38 23.29 -3.35
N ASP A 79 5.97 23.11 -4.53
CA ASP A 79 5.67 23.91 -5.73
C ASP A 79 4.43 23.45 -6.49
N GLU A 80 3.80 22.34 -6.07
CA GLU A 80 2.60 21.78 -6.69
C GLU A 80 1.39 21.86 -5.74
N PRO A 81 0.15 21.89 -6.27
CA PRO A 81 -1.05 21.88 -5.44
C PRO A 81 -1.11 20.66 -4.52
N ALA A 82 -1.39 20.89 -3.25
CA ALA A 82 -1.60 19.82 -2.29
C ALA A 82 -2.81 18.95 -2.68
N LEU A 83 -2.70 17.64 -2.41
CA LEU A 83 -3.83 16.72 -2.50
C LEU A 83 -4.88 17.06 -1.44
N LYS A 84 -6.16 16.90 -1.78
CA LYS A 84 -7.23 16.95 -0.78
C LYS A 84 -7.00 15.82 0.22
N GLU A 85 -7.25 16.10 1.49
CA GLU A 85 -7.08 15.11 2.58
C GLU A 85 -7.85 13.82 2.30
N ALA A 86 -9.11 13.93 1.83
CA ALA A 86 -9.94 12.79 1.49
C ALA A 86 -9.32 11.90 0.39
N ASP A 87 -8.82 12.51 -0.69
CA ASP A 87 -8.20 11.78 -1.80
C ASP A 87 -6.91 11.08 -1.35
N ARG A 88 -6.13 11.73 -0.49
CA ARG A 88 -4.89 11.16 0.06
C ARG A 88 -5.18 9.97 0.98
N THR A 89 -6.11 10.11 1.92
CA THR A 89 -6.49 9.02 2.83
C THR A 89 -7.09 7.84 2.06
N GLN A 90 -7.91 8.11 1.05
CA GLN A 90 -8.46 7.06 0.19
C GLN A 90 -7.36 6.33 -0.59
N ALA A 91 -6.42 7.07 -1.20
CA ALA A 91 -5.30 6.50 -1.93
C ALA A 91 -4.42 5.61 -1.03
N VAL A 92 -4.07 6.09 0.16
CA VAL A 92 -3.28 5.32 1.14
C VAL A 92 -4.02 4.04 1.55
N ALA A 93 -5.32 4.11 1.85
CA ALA A 93 -6.12 2.94 2.20
C ALA A 93 -6.08 1.88 1.08
N ARG A 94 -6.22 2.31 -0.20
CA ARG A 94 -6.19 1.38 -1.33
C ARG A 94 -4.81 0.79 -1.59
N LEU A 95 -3.75 1.58 -1.44
CA LEU A 95 -2.38 1.06 -1.53
C LEU A 95 -2.09 0.02 -0.44
N ARG A 96 -2.59 0.24 0.79
CA ARG A 96 -2.49 -0.73 1.89
C ARG A 96 -3.25 -2.02 1.60
N GLU A 97 -4.46 -1.93 1.04
CA GLU A 97 -5.23 -3.12 0.57
C GLU A 97 -4.47 -3.90 -0.51
N MET A 98 -3.86 -3.21 -1.48
CA MET A 98 -3.04 -3.82 -2.52
C MET A 98 -1.81 -4.52 -1.94
N LEU A 99 -1.09 -3.86 -1.03
CA LEU A 99 0.09 -4.42 -0.38
C LEU A 99 -0.26 -5.66 0.43
N ALA A 100 -1.34 -5.60 1.21
CA ALA A 100 -1.82 -6.74 2.00
C ALA A 100 -2.24 -7.93 1.11
N SER A 101 -2.80 -7.65 -0.07
CA SER A 101 -3.16 -8.69 -1.04
C SER A 101 -1.92 -9.31 -1.70
N ALA A 102 -0.95 -8.48 -2.10
CA ALA A 102 0.33 -8.95 -2.65
C ALA A 102 1.10 -9.82 -1.64
N ALA A 103 1.08 -9.47 -0.35
CA ALA A 103 1.71 -10.26 0.70
C ALA A 103 1.09 -11.66 0.88
N LYS A 104 -0.21 -11.83 0.58
CA LYS A 104 -0.88 -13.14 0.62
C LYS A 104 -0.53 -14.02 -0.57
N GLU A 105 -0.29 -13.42 -1.73
CA GLU A 105 0.12 -14.13 -2.95
C GLU A 105 1.60 -14.52 -2.92
N GLN A 106 2.40 -13.82 -2.12
CA GLN A 106 3.80 -14.16 -1.95
C GLN A 106 3.92 -15.50 -1.22
N ALA A 107 4.51 -16.49 -1.90
CA ALA A 107 4.77 -17.78 -1.30
C ALA A 107 5.62 -17.59 -0.05
N PHE A 108 5.07 -17.97 1.11
CA PHE A 108 5.87 -18.12 2.32
C PHE A 108 6.92 -19.19 2.04
N LEU A 109 8.15 -18.76 1.78
CA LEU A 109 9.28 -19.68 1.81
C LEU A 109 9.39 -20.15 3.26
N PRO A 110 9.21 -21.45 3.54
CA PRO A 110 9.32 -21.95 4.90
C PRO A 110 10.71 -21.60 5.41
N THR A 111 10.75 -20.64 6.35
CA THR A 111 12.00 -20.28 6.99
C THR A 111 12.34 -21.44 7.93
N PRO A 112 13.45 -22.16 7.71
CA PRO A 112 13.76 -23.30 8.55
C PRO A 112 13.90 -22.83 9.99
N MET A 113 13.28 -23.55 10.93
CA MET A 113 13.48 -23.28 12.35
C MET A 113 14.97 -23.47 12.67
N ARG A 114 15.64 -22.38 13.01
CA ARG A 114 17.04 -22.40 13.44
C ARG A 114 17.10 -22.44 14.96
N ARG A 115 18.08 -23.15 15.52
CA ARG A 115 18.39 -23.04 16.94
C ARG A 115 18.82 -21.61 17.22
N MET A 116 18.24 -21.00 18.25
CA MET A 116 18.71 -19.71 18.74
C MET A 116 20.14 -19.85 19.27
N ASN A 117 20.98 -18.89 18.94
CA ASN A 117 22.27 -18.76 19.60
C ASN A 117 22.08 -18.19 21.03
N ARG A 118 23.15 -18.21 21.84
CA ARG A 118 23.11 -17.74 23.24
C ARG A 118 22.61 -16.29 23.37
N PHE A 119 22.96 -15.42 22.43
CA PHE A 119 22.53 -14.02 22.39
C PHE A 119 21.03 -13.90 22.10
N GLN A 120 20.55 -14.61 21.09
CA GLN A 120 19.14 -14.64 20.72
C GLN A 120 18.25 -15.21 21.83
N TYR A 121 18.69 -16.28 22.48
CA TYR A 121 17.95 -16.86 23.61
C TYR A 121 17.90 -15.91 24.81
N ASN A 122 19.01 -15.25 25.15
CA ASN A 122 19.02 -14.25 26.21
C ASN A 122 18.00 -13.16 25.96
N ASN A 123 18.06 -12.52 24.79
CA ASN A 123 17.16 -11.43 24.44
C ASN A 123 15.70 -11.90 24.43
N ALA A 124 15.42 -13.07 23.87
CA ALA A 124 14.07 -13.63 23.87
C ALA A 124 13.50 -13.81 25.29
N VAL A 125 14.31 -14.29 26.25
CA VAL A 125 13.87 -14.46 27.64
C VAL A 125 13.73 -13.13 28.37
N VAL A 126 14.69 -12.21 28.18
CA VAL A 126 14.66 -10.87 28.76
C VAL A 126 13.43 -10.10 28.28
N ASP A 127 13.17 -10.11 26.97
CA ASP A 127 12.05 -9.40 26.36
C ASP A 127 10.70 -10.02 26.77
N LEU A 128 10.60 -11.35 26.78
CA LEU A 128 9.32 -12.04 27.06
C LEU A 128 8.92 -11.96 28.54
N LEU A 129 9.89 -11.91 29.46
CA LEU A 129 9.67 -11.87 30.90
C LEU A 129 9.94 -10.48 31.51
N GLU A 130 10.24 -9.49 30.67
CA GLU A 130 10.55 -8.11 31.07
C GLU A 130 11.63 -8.01 32.16
N LEU A 131 12.71 -8.79 32.01
CA LEU A 131 13.80 -8.81 32.99
C LEU A 131 14.66 -7.55 32.88
N ASP A 132 15.16 -7.06 34.02
CA ASP A 132 16.05 -5.90 34.12
C ASP A 132 17.54 -6.25 33.96
N ARG A 133 17.84 -7.51 33.63
CA ARG A 133 19.20 -8.06 33.55
C ARG A 133 19.30 -9.22 32.57
N ASP A 134 20.50 -9.44 32.06
CA ASP A 134 20.81 -10.62 31.26
C ASP A 134 20.78 -11.91 32.09
N ILE A 135 20.32 -12.99 31.47
CA ILE A 135 20.36 -14.35 32.05
C ILE A 135 21.73 -15.01 31.86
N PHE A 136 22.54 -14.45 30.95
CA PHE A 136 23.84 -14.95 30.58
C PHE A 136 24.84 -13.81 30.54
N GLN A 137 26.05 -13.99 31.09
CA GLN A 137 27.10 -12.97 30.95
C GLN A 137 27.44 -12.75 29.46
N MET A 138 27.02 -11.62 28.91
CA MET A 138 27.37 -11.21 27.57
C MET A 138 28.81 -10.74 27.54
N ASN A 139 29.65 -11.39 26.75
CA ASN A 139 30.97 -10.86 26.46
C ASN A 139 30.74 -9.72 25.46
N GLU A 140 30.87 -8.47 25.90
CA GLU A 140 30.84 -7.32 25.00
C GLU A 140 31.86 -7.54 23.87
N ARG A 141 31.43 -7.31 22.63
CA ARG A 141 32.29 -7.30 21.44
C ARG A 141 32.61 -5.86 21.07
#